data_AF-A0A9D6NKI9-F1
#
_entry.id   AF-A0A9D6NKI9-F1
#
_cell.length_a   1.000
_cell.length_b   1.000
_cell.length_c   1.000
_cell.angle_alpha   90.00
_cell.angle_beta   90.00
_cell.angle_gamma   90.00
#
_symmetry.space_group_name_H-M   'P 1'
#
loop_
_entity.id
_entity.type
_entity.pdbx_description
1 polymer ?
#
loop_
_entity_poly.entity_id
_entity_poly.type
_entity_poly.pdbx_seq_one_letter_code
_entity_poly.pdbx_strand_id
1 'polypeptide(L)'
;ALGYFGYAYYVENPGKLKLVAIDSGNGPVLPSQETIAAGYYRPLSRPLFIYVSQQSLQRPEVKAFVEFYLENAAALVAEIGYIKLDDQVYRDNLAAIQP
;
A
#
# COMPACT_ATOMS: atom_id res chain seq x y z
N ALA A 1 -19.24 -17.05 8.74
CA ALA A 1 -18.53 -16.96 7.44
C ALA A 1 -17.09 -16.52 7.67
N LEU A 2 -16.18 -16.78 6.74
CA LEU A 2 -14.79 -16.36 6.75
C LEU A 2 -14.46 -15.73 5.40
N GLY A 3 -13.67 -14.66 5.39
CA GLY A 3 -13.22 -13.99 4.17
C GLY A 3 -11.96 -13.16 4.42
N TYR A 4 -11.27 -12.81 3.34
CA TYR A 4 -10.10 -11.93 3.36
C TYR A 4 -10.39 -10.71 2.49
N PHE A 5 -10.03 -9.52 2.97
CA PHE A 5 -10.28 -8.25 2.31
C PHE A 5 -9.35 -7.17 2.89
N GLY A 6 -9.40 -5.96 2.35
CA GLY A 6 -8.54 -4.86 2.78
C GLY A 6 -8.75 -4.46 4.24
N TYR A 7 -7.66 -4.22 4.98
CA TYR A 7 -7.70 -3.85 6.39
C TYR A 7 -8.55 -2.60 6.68
N ALA A 8 -8.60 -1.64 5.75
CA ALA A 8 -9.44 -0.44 5.84
C ALA A 8 -10.92 -0.76 6.14
N TYR A 9 -11.50 -1.78 5.48
CA TYR A 9 -12.89 -2.17 5.70
C TYR A 9 -13.15 -2.69 7.13
N TYR A 10 -12.15 -3.29 7.77
CA TYR A 10 -12.24 -3.67 9.18
C TYR A 10 -12.26 -2.43 10.08
N VAL A 11 -11.35 -1.48 9.82
CA VAL A 11 -11.23 -0.22 10.57
C VAL A 11 -12.52 0.60 10.51
N GLU A 12 -13.19 0.62 9.35
CA GLU A 12 -14.47 1.33 9.16
C GLU A 12 -15.69 0.60 9.79
N ASN A 13 -15.56 -0.68 10.15
CA ASN A 13 -16.65 -1.49 10.68
C ASN A 13 -16.31 -2.14 12.04
N PRO A 14 -15.89 -1.34 13.04
CA PRO A 14 -15.49 -1.87 14.34
C PRO A 14 -16.65 -2.61 15.01
N GLY A 15 -16.35 -3.73 15.67
CA GLY A 15 -17.32 -4.54 16.40
C GLY A 15 -18.21 -5.45 15.55
N LYS A 16 -18.22 -5.32 14.22
CA LYS A 16 -18.96 -6.23 13.32
C LYS A 16 -18.12 -7.42 12.85
N LEU A 17 -16.80 -7.32 13.01
CA LEU A 17 -15.83 -8.24 12.44
C LEU A 17 -14.85 -8.70 13.52
N LYS A 18 -14.43 -9.97 13.41
CA LYS A 18 -13.40 -10.56 14.27
C LYS A 18 -12.13 -10.78 13.46
N LEU A 19 -11.02 -10.19 13.90
CA LEU A 19 -9.72 -10.42 13.29
C LEU A 19 -9.20 -11.83 13.60
N VAL A 20 -8.48 -12.39 12.64
CA VAL A 20 -7.79 -13.68 12.76
C VAL A 20 -6.31 -13.41 12.58
N ALA A 21 -5.50 -13.91 13.52
CA ALA A 21 -4.05 -13.83 13.41
C ALA A 21 -3.55 -14.84 12.37
N ILE A 22 -2.53 -14.46 11.61
CA ILE A 22 -1.92 -15.30 10.58
C ILE A 22 -0.53 -15.70 11.04
N ASP A 23 -0.24 -17.00 10.99
CA ASP A 23 1.08 -17.55 11.22
C ASP A 23 1.73 -17.87 9.87
N SER A 24 2.92 -17.32 9.66
CA SER A 24 3.75 -17.56 8.47
C SER A 24 5.08 -18.24 8.82
N GLY A 25 5.13 -19.01 9.91
CA GLY A 25 6.29 -19.76 10.37
C GLY A 25 7.04 -19.14 11.57
N ASN A 26 6.60 -17.98 12.08
CA ASN A 26 7.20 -17.28 13.22
C ASN A 26 6.19 -16.99 14.34
N GLY A 27 5.07 -17.71 14.33
CA GLY A 27 3.96 -17.52 15.25
C GLY A 27 2.89 -16.57 14.71
N PRO A 28 1.69 -16.58 15.33
CA PRO A 28 0.54 -15.83 14.85
C PRO A 28 0.71 -14.33 15.07
N VAL A 29 0.49 -13.54 14.01
CA VAL A 29 0.51 -12.07 14.04
C VAL A 29 -0.88 -11.54 13.69
N LEU A 30 -1.41 -10.61 14.49
CA LEU A 30 -2.65 -9.89 14.16
C LEU A 30 -2.36 -8.76 13.16
N PRO A 31 -3.31 -8.41 12.28
CA PRO A 31 -3.16 -7.22 11.45
C PRO A 31 -3.37 -5.96 12.30
N SER A 32 -2.43 -5.02 12.20
CA SER A 32 -2.54 -3.63 12.63
C SER A 32 -1.84 -2.72 11.62
N GLN A 33 -1.97 -1.40 11.75
CA GLN A 33 -1.21 -0.49 10.88
C GLN A 33 0.30 -0.73 11.01
N GLU A 34 0.78 -0.95 12.23
CA GLU A 34 2.20 -1.16 12.55
C GLU A 34 2.71 -2.50 12.01
N THR A 35 1.99 -3.61 12.25
CA THR A 35 2.45 -4.93 11.78
C THR A 35 2.40 -5.05 10.27
N ILE A 36 1.49 -4.34 9.61
CA ILE A 36 1.39 -4.30 8.14
C ILE A 36 2.49 -3.40 7.56
N ALA A 37 2.69 -2.19 8.10
CA ALA A 37 3.74 -1.27 7.68
C ALA A 37 5.14 -1.88 7.82
N ALA A 38 5.40 -2.58 8.93
CA ALA A 38 6.67 -3.27 9.19
C ALA A 38 6.83 -4.56 8.38
N GLY A 39 5.79 -5.00 7.65
CA GLY A 39 5.80 -6.24 6.90
C GLY A 39 5.88 -7.50 7.77
N TYR A 40 5.47 -7.43 9.03
CA TYR A 40 5.40 -8.58 9.95
C TYR A 40 4.13 -9.39 9.78
N TYR A 41 3.03 -8.77 9.36
CA TYR A 41 1.78 -9.47 9.06
C TYR A 41 1.85 -10.18 7.69
N ARG A 42 2.58 -11.29 7.64
CA ARG A 42 2.83 -12.06 6.40
C ARG A 42 1.84 -13.22 6.25
N PRO A 43 1.54 -13.65 5.01
CA PRO A 43 1.97 -13.10 3.72
C PRO A 43 1.04 -11.98 3.20
N LEU A 44 0.10 -11.49 4.01
CA LEU A 44 -1.00 -10.64 3.54
C LEU A 44 -0.64 -9.15 3.48
N SER A 45 0.46 -8.73 4.10
CA SER A 45 1.06 -7.41 3.88
C SER A 45 1.76 -7.39 2.53
N ARG A 46 1.35 -6.49 1.64
CA ARG A 46 1.95 -6.32 0.31
C ARG A 46 2.00 -4.86 -0.10
N PRO A 47 3.08 -4.41 -0.76
CA PRO A 47 3.06 -3.15 -1.49
C PRO A 47 2.06 -3.24 -2.66
N LEU A 48 1.44 -2.11 -2.99
CA LEU A 48 0.67 -1.94 -4.22
C LEU A 48 1.54 -1.25 -5.26
N PHE A 49 1.40 -1.69 -6.51
CA PHE A 49 2.17 -1.19 -7.63
C PHE A 49 1.25 -0.60 -8.70
N ILE A 50 1.72 0.48 -9.31
CA ILE A 50 1.24 0.91 -10.63
C ILE A 50 2.26 0.44 -11.67
N TYR A 51 1.78 -0.11 -12.78
CA TYR A 51 2.63 -0.62 -13.86
C TYR A 51 2.57 0.34 -15.03
N VAL A 52 3.68 1.05 -15.27
CA VAL A 52 3.78 2.05 -16.34
C VAL A 52 4.69 1.52 -17.44
N SER A 53 4.20 1.52 -18.68
CA SER A 53 5.01 1.17 -19.83
C SER A 53 6.10 2.22 -20.05
N GLN A 54 7.36 1.79 -20.21
CA GLN A 54 8.49 2.68 -20.51
C GLN A 54 8.26 3.51 -21.78
N GLN A 55 7.63 2.92 -22.80
CA GLN A 55 7.27 3.62 -24.03
C GLN A 55 6.21 4.69 -23.76
N SER A 56 5.21 4.38 -22.93
CA SER A 56 4.16 5.35 -22.59
C SER A 56 4.71 6.50 -21.73
N LEU A 57 5.71 6.23 -20.88
CA LEU A 57 6.35 7.25 -20.05
C LEU A 57 7.07 8.34 -20.87
N GLN A 58 7.36 8.08 -22.16
CA GLN A 58 7.90 9.10 -23.07
C GLN A 58 6.84 10.15 -23.48
N ARG A 59 5.56 9.87 -23.26
CA ARG A 59 4.47 10.81 -23.54
C ARG A 59 4.35 11.81 -22.37
N PRO A 60 4.42 13.13 -22.62
CA PRO A 60 4.40 14.13 -21.56
C PRO A 60 3.21 14.02 -20.61
N GLU A 61 2.02 13.74 -21.15
CA GLU A 61 0.78 13.61 -20.36
C GLU A 61 0.77 12.37 -19.46
N VAL A 62 1.41 11.28 -19.87
CA VAL A 62 1.54 10.08 -19.04
C VAL A 62 2.56 10.33 -17.93
N LYS A 63 3.70 10.92 -18.27
CA LYS A 63 4.73 11.27 -17.30
C LYS A 63 4.18 12.20 -16.21
N ALA A 64 3.50 13.28 -16.61
CA ALA A 64 2.89 14.23 -15.68
C ALA A 64 1.87 13.56 -14.75
N PHE A 65 1.07 12.61 -15.25
CA PHE A 65 0.15 11.86 -14.41
C PHE A 65 0.86 10.99 -13.37
N VAL A 66 1.94 10.29 -13.77
CA VAL A 66 2.70 9.43 -12.84
C VAL A 66 3.45 10.26 -11.80
N GLU A 67 4.03 11.40 -12.19
CA GLU A 67 4.63 12.37 -11.27
C GLU A 67 3.60 12.86 -10.25
N PHE A 68 2.45 13.36 -10.72
CA PHE A 68 1.35 13.78 -9.85
C PHE A 68 0.90 12.67 -8.91
N TYR A 69 0.74 11.44 -9.43
CA TYR A 69 0.35 10.29 -8.62
C TYR A 69 1.35 10.06 -7.47
N LEU A 70 2.65 10.03 -7.75
CA LEU A 70 3.68 9.75 -6.76
C LEU A 70 3.86 10.90 -5.74
N GLU A 71 3.73 12.16 -6.17
CA GLU A 71 3.81 13.33 -5.31
C GLU A 71 2.64 13.42 -4.32
N ASN A 72 1.46 12.96 -4.71
CA ASN A 72 0.23 13.08 -3.91
C ASN A 72 -0.17 11.79 -3.20
N ALA A 73 0.38 10.64 -3.61
CA ALA A 73 -0.03 9.33 -3.08
C ALA A 73 0.12 9.23 -1.57
N ALA A 74 1.21 9.74 -0.99
CA ALA A 74 1.46 9.66 0.46
C ALA A 74 0.34 10.29 1.31
N ALA A 75 -0.25 11.40 0.85
CA ALA A 75 -1.37 12.04 1.52
C ALA A 75 -2.67 11.28 1.29
N LEU A 76 -2.97 10.96 0.03
CA LEU A 76 -4.24 10.34 -0.36
C LEU A 76 -4.43 8.93 0.20
N VAL A 77 -3.38 8.12 0.29
CA VAL A 77 -3.49 6.74 0.82
C VAL A 77 -3.94 6.70 2.28
N ALA A 78 -3.52 7.69 3.08
CA ALA A 78 -3.92 7.76 4.48
C ALA A 78 -5.42 8.08 4.64
N GLU A 79 -5.99 8.89 3.74
CA GLU A 79 -7.41 9.25 3.78
C GLU A 79 -8.33 8.06 3.49
N ILE A 80 -7.89 7.12 2.64
CA ILE A 80 -8.67 5.95 2.23
C ILE A 80 -8.33 4.67 3.03
N GLY A 81 -7.64 4.82 4.17
CA GLY A 81 -7.33 3.72 5.09
C GLY A 81 -6.22 2.78 4.64
N TYR A 82 -5.45 3.15 3.62
CA TYR A 82 -4.23 2.46 3.25
C TYR A 82 -3.04 2.96 4.08
N ILE A 83 -2.02 2.12 4.17
CA ILE A 83 -0.80 2.43 4.91
C ILE A 83 0.19 3.04 3.95
N LYS A 84 0.59 4.28 4.25
CA LYS A 84 1.61 5.02 3.52
C LYS A 84 2.95 4.28 3.57
N LEU A 85 3.67 4.30 2.44
CA LEU A 85 5.05 3.80 2.36
C LEU A 85 6.02 4.79 3.02
N ASP A 86 7.26 4.36 3.27
CA ASP A 86 8.31 5.29 3.69
C ASP A 86 8.52 6.40 2.63
N ASP A 87 8.76 7.63 3.09
CA ASP A 87 8.95 8.79 2.19
C ASP A 87 10.11 8.60 1.21
N GLN A 88 11.13 7.82 1.58
CA GLN A 88 12.23 7.48 0.69
C GLN A 88 11.76 6.68 -0.52
N VAL A 89 10.77 5.79 -0.36
CA VAL A 89 10.26 4.97 -1.47
C VAL A 89 9.58 5.84 -2.51
N TYR A 90 8.83 6.88 -2.10
CA TYR A 90 8.24 7.82 -3.05
C TYR A 90 9.31 8.64 -3.79
N ARG A 91 10.35 9.09 -3.08
CA ARG A 91 11.49 9.79 -3.69
C ARG A 91 12.21 8.92 -4.72
N ASP A 92 12.49 7.67 -4.37
CA ASP A 92 13.18 6.73 -5.26
C ASP A 92 12.33 6.42 -6.51
N ASN A 93 11.01 6.24 -6.35
CA ASN A 93 10.11 6.03 -7.47
C ASN A 93 10.00 7.26 -8.39
N LEU A 94 10.00 8.48 -7.84
CA LEU A 94 10.04 9.71 -8.63
C LEU A 94 11.35 9.84 -9.40
N ALA A 95 12.48 9.55 -8.76
CA ALA A 95 13.79 9.55 -9.43
C ALA A 95 13.86 8.53 -10.57
N ALA A 96 13.23 7.36 -10.42
CA ALA A 96 13.21 6.31 -11.42
C ALA A 96 12.44 6.66 -12.72
N ILE A 97 11.60 7.70 -12.70
CA ILE A 97 10.84 8.18 -13.88
C ILE A 97 11.36 9.51 -14.44
N GLN A 98 12.38 10.07 -13.80
CA GLN A 98 13.08 11.26 -14.28
C GLN A 98 14.26 10.86 -15.19
N PRO A 99 14.64 11.72 -16.15
CA PRO A 99 15.72 11.44 -17.10
C PRO A 99 17.11 11.42 -16.45
#